data_AF-B8KT34-F1
#
_entry.id   AF-B8KT34-F1
#
_cell.length_a   1.000
_cell.length_b   1.000
_cell.length_c   1.000
_cell.angle_alpha   90.00
_cell.angle_beta   90.00
_cell.angle_gamma   90.00
#
_symmetry.space_group_name_H-M   'P 1'
#
loop_
_entity.id
_entity.type
_entity.pdbx_description
1 polymer ?
#
loop_
_entity_poly.entity_id
_entity_poly.type
_entity_poly.pdbx_seq_one_letter_code
_entity_poly.pdbx_strand_id
1 'polypeptide(L)' 'MARVKRNNTVVVNSIRGDQFAGVPKLANADQVTLQEEDKITAYYGGGTLYATPTRSEPLL' A
#
# COMPACT_ATOMS: atom_id res chain seq x y z
N MET A 1 -1.53 -3.84 2.91
CA MET A 1 -1.60 -4.78 4.06
C MET A 1 -0.20 -5.11 4.56
N ALA A 2 0.01 -5.13 5.88
CA ALA A 2 1.33 -5.23 6.50
C ALA A 2 1.46 -6.47 7.40
N ARG A 3 2.68 -7.00 7.54
CA ARG A 3 3.03 -8.05 8.51
C ARG A 3 4.09 -7.51 9.48
N VAL A 4 3.83 -7.62 10.78
CA VAL A 4 4.79 -7.25 11.83
C VAL A 4 5.61 -8.49 12.20
N LYS A 5 6.93 -8.37 12.14
CA LYS A 5 7.88 -9.43 12.51
C LYS A 5 8.44 -9.18 13.91
N ARG A 6 8.88 -10.25 14.58
CA ARG A 6 9.48 -10.19 15.94
C ARG A 6 10.78 -9.39 16.03
N ASN A 7 11.47 -9.16 14.91
CA ASN A 7 12.70 -8.38 14.85
C ASN A 7 12.45 -6.86 14.68
N ASN A 8 11.30 -6.36 15.14
CA ASN A 8 10.92 -4.95 15.03
C ASN A 8 10.79 -4.42 13.58
N THR A 9 10.52 -5.30 12.61
CA THR A 9 10.30 -4.89 11.21
C THR A 9 8.85 -5.08 10.77
N VAL A 10 8.37 -4.15 9.95
CA VAL A 10 7.05 -4.24 9.31
C VAL A 10 7.26 -4.41 7.81
N VAL A 11 6.70 -5.48 7.26
CA VAL A 11 6.82 -5.82 5.83
C VAL A 11 5.51 -5.56 5.11
N VAL A 12 5.58 -4.79 4.03
CA VAL A 12 4.45 -4.51 3.14
C VAL A 12 4.72 -5.17 1.79
N ASN A 13 3.87 -6.11 1.40
CA ASN A 13 4.03 -6.83 0.12
C ASN A 13 3.38 -6.09 -1.05
N SER A 14 2.43 -5.20 -0.75
CA SER A 14 1.60 -4.53 -1.75
C SER A 14 2.38 -3.57 -2.63
N ILE A 15 3.27 -2.75 -2.07
CA ILE A 15 3.99 -1.69 -2.80
C ILE A 15 5.49 -1.74 -2.54
N ARG A 16 6.27 -1.09 -3.41
CA ARG A 16 7.71 -0.89 -3.22
C ARG A 16 8.01 0.27 -2.28
N GLY A 17 9.25 0.33 -1.79
CA GLY A 17 9.72 1.39 -0.90
C GLY A 17 9.57 2.79 -1.48
N ASP A 18 9.83 2.97 -2.77
CA ASP A 18 9.71 4.25 -3.48
C ASP A 18 8.26 4.74 -3.62
N GLN A 19 7.30 3.81 -3.65
CA GLN A 19 5.88 4.11 -3.86
C GLN A 19 5.19 4.64 -2.60
N PHE A 20 5.82 4.56 -1.42
CA PHE A 20 5.26 5.15 -0.19
C PHE A 20 5.06 6.66 -0.30
N ALA A 21 5.84 7.35 -1.13
CA ALA A 21 5.69 8.79 -1.35
C ALA A 21 4.36 9.17 -2.03
N GLY A 22 3.72 8.23 -2.73
CA GLY A 22 2.47 8.45 -3.47
C GLY A 22 1.20 8.06 -2.71
N VAL A 23 1.31 7.61 -1.46
CA VAL A 23 0.14 7.21 -0.65
C VAL A 23 -0.74 8.44 -0.36
N PRO A 24 -2.07 8.35 -0.56
CA PRO A 24 -2.98 9.43 -0.20
C PRO A 24 -2.82 9.84 1.27
N LYS A 25 -2.70 11.15 1.52
CA LYS A 25 -2.55 11.69 2.87
C LYS A 25 -3.91 12.05 3.46
N LEU A 26 -3.98 12.03 4.78
CA LEU A 26 -5.12 12.54 5.53
C LEU A 26 -5.12 14.07 5.49
N ALA A 27 -6.32 14.65 5.42
CA ALA A 27 -6.50 16.10 5.55
C ALA A 27 -6.32 16.57 7.01
N ASN A 28 -6.70 15.73 7.98
CA ASN A 28 -6.49 15.94 9.41
C ASN A 28 -5.73 14.73 9.98
N ALA A 29 -4.69 14.95 10.78
CA ALA A 29 -3.87 13.87 11.32
C ALA A 29 -4.57 13.03 12.40
N ASP A 30 -5.59 13.58 13.07
CA ASP A 30 -6.25 12.97 14.22
C ASP A 30 -7.54 12.21 13.86
N GLN A 31 -7.97 12.27 12.61
CA GLN A 31 -9.19 11.60 12.14
C GLN A 31 -9.05 11.12 10.70
N VAL A 32 -9.83 10.12 10.34
CA VAL A 32 -9.93 9.62 8.97
C VAL A 32 -11.41 9.58 8.56
N THR A 33 -11.70 10.08 7.36
CA THR A 33 -13.04 10.01 6.76
C THR A 33 -13.20 8.72 5.95
N LEU A 34 -14.44 8.29 5.73
CA LEU A 34 -14.74 7.11 4.91
C LEU A 34 -14.10 7.16 3.51
N GLN A 35 -14.06 8.35 2.90
CA GLN A 35 -13.43 8.52 1.59
C GLN A 35 -11.90 8.36 1.65
N GLU A 36 -11.26 8.85 2.71
CA GLU A 36 -9.82 8.71 2.89
C GLU A 36 -9.42 7.26 3.15
N GLU A 37 -10.20 6.54 3.96
CA GLU A 37 -10.00 5.09 4.17
C GLU A 37 -10.05 4.33 2.84
N ASP A 38 -11.06 4.59 2.01
CA ASP A 38 -11.23 3.93 0.72
C ASP A 38 -10.08 4.26 -0.25
N LYS A 39 -9.66 5.53 -0.31
CA LYS A 39 -8.51 5.94 -1.13
C LYS A 39 -7.21 5.26 -0.70
N ILE A 40 -6.93 5.21 0.60
CA ILE A 40 -5.70 4.61 1.14
C ILE A 40 -5.71 3.10 0.87
N THR A 41 -6.81 2.43 1.17
CA THR A 41 -6.93 0.97 0.98
C THR A 41 -6.86 0.59 -0.51
N ALA A 42 -7.54 1.32 -1.39
CA ALA A 42 -7.47 1.12 -2.83
C ALA A 42 -6.05 1.28 -3.38
N TYR A 43 -5.27 2.25 -2.88
CA TYR A 43 -3.87 2.45 -3.29
C TYR A 43 -3.01 1.19 -3.03
N TYR A 44 -3.09 0.64 -1.82
CA TYR A 44 -2.39 -0.60 -1.49
C TYR A 44 -2.99 -1.83 -2.21
N GLY A 45 -4.31 -1.84 -2.46
CA GLY A 45 -4.97 -2.87 -3.25
C GLY A 45 -4.40 -2.96 -4.66
N GLY A 46 -4.30 -1.81 -5.35
CA GLY A 46 -3.74 -1.71 -6.69
C GLY A 46 -2.28 -2.16 -6.79
N GLY A 47 -1.45 -1.86 -5.78
CA GLY A 47 -0.06 -2.31 -5.73
C GLY A 47 0.13 -3.82 -5.85
N THR A 48 -0.86 -4.62 -5.42
CA THR A 48 -0.80 -6.08 -5.51
C THR A 48 -0.57 -6.56 -6.94
N LEU A 49 -1.20 -5.91 -7.93
CA LEU A 49 -1.03 -6.23 -9.35
C LEU A 49 -0.07 -5.25 -10.04
N TYR A 50 -0.10 -3.97 -9.67
CA TYR A 50 0.53 -2.91 -10.45
C TYR A 50 1.84 -2.34 -9.86
N ALA A 51 2.31 -2.82 -8.70
CA ALA A 51 3.53 -2.26 -8.09
C ALA A 51 4.80 -2.50 -8.92
N THR A 52 4.83 -3.52 -9.77
CA THR A 52 5.91 -3.81 -10.72
C THR A 52 5.33 -4.36 -12.01
N PRO A 53 5.87 -4.03 -13.20
CA PRO A 53 5.34 -4.51 -14.48
C PRO A 53 5.16 -6.04 -14.52
N THR A 54 6.13 -6.80 -14.02
CA THR A 54 6.13 -8.27 -14.00
C THR A 54 5.00 -8.89 -13.17
N ARG A 55 4.36 -8.15 -12.24
CA ARG A 55 3.25 -8.70 -11.44
C ARG A 55 1.97 -8.89 -12.26
N SER A 56 1.81 -8.15 -13.34
CA SER A 56 0.68 -8.27 -14.26
C SER A 56 0.92 -9.31 -15.36
N GLU A 57 2.14 -9.82 -15.48
CA GLU A 57 2.53 -10.74 -16.55
C GLU A 57 2.16 -12.19 -16.18
N PRO A 58 1.77 -13.01 -17.17
CA PRO A 58 1.53 -14.43 -16.96
C PRO A 58 2.83 -15.15 -16.60
N LEU A 59 2.70 -16.24 -15.83
CA LEU A 59 3.83 -17.04 -15.34
C LEU A 59 4.32 -18.12 -16.34
N LEU A 60 3.84 -18.10 -17.59
CA LEU A 60 4.02 -19.17 -18.59
C LEU A 60 4.34 -18.61 -19.97
#